data_AF-A0A6M3LC40-F1
#
_entry.id   AF-A0A6M3LC40-F1
#
_cell.length_a   1.000
_cell.length_b   1.000
_cell.length_c   1.000
_cell.angle_alpha   90.00
_cell.angle_beta   90.00
_cell.angle_gamma   90.00
#
_symmetry.space_group_name_H-M   'P 1'
#
loop_
_entity.id
_entity.type
_entity.pdbx_description
1 polymer ?
#
loop_
_entity_poly.entity_id
_entity_poly.type
_entity_poly.pdbx_seq_one_letter_code
_entity_poly.pdbx_strand_id
1 'polypeptide(L)' 'MRIYVAGKWQDREIIKQIQKDIELAGHSISYDWTDHSFDPVAGTKKDLEKFAVEDIQGVINADLLIV' A
#
# COMPACT_ATOMS: atom_id res chain seq x y z
N MET A 1 -15.31 2.33 -5.16
CA MET A 1 -14.64 3.18 -4.16
C MET A 1 -13.14 3.05 -4.35
N ARG A 2 -12.38 4.09 -4.02
CA ARG A 2 -10.93 4.04 -3.85
C ARG A 2 -10.62 3.55 -2.45
N ILE A 3 -9.92 2.43 -2.32
CA ILE A 3 -9.67 1.78 -1.04
C ILE A 3 -8.16 1.73 -0.79
N TYR A 4 -7.74 2.12 0.41
CA TYR A 4 -6.39 1.86 0.90
C TYR A 4 -6.43 0.68 1.87
N VAL A 5 -5.53 -0.29 1.68
CA VAL A 5 -5.40 -1.46 2.56
C VAL A 5 -4.10 -1.34 3.34
N ALA A 6 -4.20 -0.99 4.61
CA ALA A 6 -3.08 -1.00 5.53
C ALA A 6 -2.79 -2.44 6.00
N GLY A 7 -1.54 -2.68 6.39
CA GLY A 7 -1.12 -3.98 6.93
C GLY A 7 0.32 -3.92 7.40
N LYS A 8 0.77 -4.98 8.07
CA LYS A 8 2.19 -5.10 8.43
C LYS A 8 2.99 -5.47 7.19
N TRP A 9 4.24 -5.01 7.12
CA TRP A 9 5.16 -5.34 6.03
C TRP A 9 5.31 -6.86 5.79
N GLN A 10 5.30 -7.65 6.88
CA GLN A 10 5.42 -9.10 6.81
C GLN A 10 4.21 -9.78 6.14
N ASP A 11 3.05 -9.11 6.12
CA ASP A 11 1.80 -9.64 5.56
C ASP A 11 1.58 -9.21 4.10
N ARG A 12 2.59 -8.60 3.44
CA ARG A 12 2.46 -7.98 2.11
C ARG A 12 1.82 -8.89 1.05
N GLU A 13 2.12 -10.19 1.07
CA GLU A 13 1.59 -11.14 0.06
C GLU A 13 0.09 -11.37 0.27
N ILE A 14 -0.35 -11.40 1.54
CA ILE A 14 -1.77 -11.50 1.90
C ILE A 14 -2.47 -10.19 1.53
N ILE A 15 -1.86 -9.04 1.83
CA ILE A 15 -2.41 -7.73 1.48
C ILE A 15 -2.55 -7.59 -0.04
N LYS A 16 -1.56 -8.04 -0.81
CA LYS A 16 -1.61 -8.03 -2.28
C LYS A 16 -2.76 -8.88 -2.81
N GLN A 17 -3.06 -10.00 -2.17
CA GLN A 17 -4.24 -10.81 -2.54
C GLN A 17 -5.55 -10.09 -2.20
N ILE A 18 -5.66 -9.51 -0.99
CA ILE A 18 -6.83 -8.72 -0.58
C ILE A 18 -7.09 -7.57 -1.56
N GLN A 19 -6.03 -6.86 -1.97
CA GLN A 19 -6.13 -5.77 -2.94
C GLN A 19 -6.69 -6.25 -4.28
N LYS A 20 -6.22 -7.40 -4.79
CA LYS A 20 -6.79 -8.01 -6.02
C LYS A 20 -8.25 -8.40 -5.85
N ASP A 21 -8.63 -8.98 -4.71
CA ASP A 21 -10.02 -9.39 -4.46
C ASP A 21 -10.95 -8.15 -4.42
N ILE A 22 -10.46 -7.04 -3.85
CA ILE A 22 -11.15 -5.74 -3.85
C ILE A 22 -11.34 -5.20 -5.28
N GLU A 23 -10.30 -5.29 -6.13
CA GLU A 23 -10.40 -4.90 -7.53
C GLU A 23 -11.39 -5.77 -8.30
N LEU A 24 -11.37 -7.08 -8.09
CA LEU A 24 -12.33 -8.03 -8.68
C LEU A 24 -13.77 -7.75 -8.25
N ALA A 25 -13.98 -7.18 -7.07
CA ALA A 25 -15.29 -6.72 -6.59
C ALA A 25 -15.76 -5.39 -7.22
N GLY A 26 -14.99 -4.79 -8.14
CA GLY A 26 -15.34 -3.55 -8.83
C GLY A 26 -14.95 -2.29 -8.07
N HIS A 27 -14.00 -2.38 -7.15
CA HIS A 27 -13.38 -1.24 -6.49
C HIS A 27 -11.98 -0.98 -7.06
N SER A 28 -11.32 0.07 -6.61
CA SER A 28 -9.97 0.44 -7.05
C SER A 28 -9.09 0.65 -5.84
N ILE A 29 -7.81 0.26 -5.92
CA ILE A 29 -6.85 0.55 -4.86
C ILE A 29 -6.33 1.99 -5.02
N SER A 30 -6.31 2.75 -3.94
CA SER A 30 -5.79 4.13 -3.98
C SER A 30 -4.26 4.17 -4.06
N TYR A 31 -3.60 3.19 -3.44
CA TYR A 31 -2.16 2.99 -3.50
C TYR A 31 -1.76 1.55 -3.18
N ASP A 32 -0.94 0.93 -4.03
CA ASP A 32 -0.36 -0.39 -3.79
C ASP A 32 1.09 -0.26 -3.28
N TRP A 33 1.25 -0.30 -1.97
CA TRP A 33 2.56 -0.30 -1.31
C TRP A 33 3.26 -1.67 -1.36
N THR A 34 2.55 -2.74 -1.75
CA THR A 34 3.09 -4.12 -1.73
C THR A 34 4.16 -4.36 -2.80
N ASP A 35 4.21 -3.48 -3.81
CA ASP A 35 5.22 -3.49 -4.87
C ASP A 35 6.51 -2.75 -4.49
N HIS A 36 6.57 -2.12 -3.31
CA HIS A 36 7.82 -1.54 -2.83
C HIS A 36 8.89 -2.63 -2.67
N SER A 37 10.01 -2.43 -3.36
CA SER A 37 11.25 -3.15 -3.07
C SER A 37 12.08 -2.27 -2.14
N PHE A 38 12.16 -2.66 -0.86
CA PHE A 38 13.09 -2.07 0.08
C PHE A 38 14.23 -3.06 0.34
N ASP A 39 15.43 -2.69 -0.10
CA ASP A 39 16.66 -3.39 0.29
C ASP A 39 17.13 -2.79 1.63
N PRO A 40 17.16 -3.55 2.74
CA PRO A 40 17.60 -3.03 4.03
C PRO A 40 19.08 -2.64 4.07
N VAL A 41 19.89 -3.15 3.13
CA VAL A 41 21.34 -2.92 3.03
C VAL A 41 21.65 -1.73 2.13
N ALA A 42 20.89 -1.57 1.04
CA ALA A 42 21.10 -0.48 0.06
C ALA A 42 20.13 0.70 0.21
N GLY A 43 19.03 0.51 0.94
CA GLY A 43 17.97 1.49 1.12
C GLY A 43 18.43 2.71 1.91
N THR A 44 18.00 3.89 1.47
CA THR A 44 18.37 5.16 2.09
C THR A 44 17.22 5.73 2.92
N LYS A 45 17.55 6.66 3.83
CA LYS A 45 16.55 7.47 4.54
C LYS A 45 15.57 8.17 3.58
N LYS A 46 16.04 8.57 2.40
CA LYS A 46 15.20 9.23 1.39
C LYS A 46 14.16 8.30 0.80
N ASP A 47 14.47 7.01 0.65
CA ASP A 47 13.52 6.02 0.17
C ASP A 47 12.38 5.82 1.18
N LEU A 48 12.73 5.74 2.48
CA LEU A 48 11.74 5.65 3.56
C LEU A 48 10.87 6.91 3.64
N GLU A 49 11.46 8.10 3.52
CA GLU A 49 10.72 9.36 3.47
C GLU A 49 9.76 9.40 2.27
N LYS A 50 10.21 8.93 1.10
CA LYS A 50 9.38 8.83 -0.10
C LYS A 50 8.19 7.88 0.13
N PHE A 51 8.45 6.66 0.61
CA PHE A 51 7.38 5.67 0.86
C PHE A 51 6.36 6.18 1.88
N ALA A 52 6.81 6.84 2.94
CA ALA A 52 5.92 7.44 3.92
C ALA A 52 5.01 8.51 3.31
N VAL A 53 5.53 9.35 2.40
CA VAL A 53 4.73 10.35 1.69
C VAL A 53 3.72 9.67 0.76
N GLU A 54 4.13 8.64 0.02
CA GLU A 54 3.26 7.90 -0.89
C GLU A 54 2.14 7.17 -0.14
N ASP A 55 2.44 6.53 1.01
CA ASP A 55 1.44 5.92 1.89
C ASP A 55 0.42 6.94 2.41
N ILE A 56 0.89 8.10 2.88
CA ILE A 56 0.01 9.19 3.34
C ILE A 56 -0.91 9.65 2.20
N GLN A 57 -0.38 9.81 0.98
CA GLN A 57 -1.19 10.16 -0.18
C GLN A 57 -2.19 9.06 -0.53
N GLY A 58 -1.81 7.79 -0.42
CA GLY A 58 -2.70 6.65 -0.62
C GLY A 58 -3.89 6.66 0.33
N VAL A 59 -3.66 6.97 1.61
CA VAL A 59 -4.72 7.08 2.62
C VAL A 59 -5.60 8.31 2.37
N ILE A 60 -5.02 9.48 2.10
CA ILE A 60 -5.79 10.73 1.86
C ILE A 60 -6.70 10.61 0.64
N ASN A 61 -6.26 9.92 -0.40
CA ASN A 61 -7.02 9.76 -1.64
C ASN A 61 -8.03 8.60 -1.63
N ALA A 62 -8.14 7.87 -0.52
CA ALA A 62 -9.07 6.77 -0.36
C ALA A 62 -10.44 7.26 0.17
N ASP A 63 -11.50 6.60 -0.30
CA ASP A 63 -12.84 6.72 0.27
C ASP A 63 -12.99 5.85 1.53
N LEU A 64 -12.19 4.78 1.63
CA LEU A 64 -12.22 3.80 2.72
C LEU A 64 -10.81 3.30 3.04
N LEU A 65 -10.49 3.23 4.34
CA LEU A 65 -9.30 2.61 4.89
C LEU A 65 -9.67 1.27 5.54
N ILE A 66 -8.98 0.20 5.16
CA ILE A 66 -9.04 -1.12 5.80
C ILE A 66 -7.71 -1.35 6.53
N VAL A 67 -7.76 -1.84 7.77
CA VAL A 67 -6.60 -2.05 8.66
C VAL A 67 -6.57 -3.48 9.18
#